data_AF-A0A850M8F0-F1
#
_entry.id   AF-A0A850M8F0-F1
#
_cell.length_a   1.000
_cell.length_b   1.000
_cell.length_c   1.000
_cell.angle_alpha   90.00
_cell.angle_beta   90.00
_cell.angle_gamma   90.00
#
_symmetry.space_group_name_H-M   'P 1'
#
loop_
_entity.id
_entity.type
_entity.pdbx_description
1 polymer ?
#
loop_
_entity_poly.entity_id
_entity_poly.type
_entity_poly.pdbx_seq_one_letter_code
_entity_poly.pdbx_strand_id
1 'polypeptide(L)'
;MQIFPGHYCIGYLIYNVYCWILGTAPTLLGIVLAIIFALLPDIDALLLVIRRIRGVKSRKFGIEFKHHELPTHFPIVYSPLIILVILLPNIYTISIVTVIYVHLFVDSFCTSDGIKWLYPFNKKYYGFLNDKTKGKHGILWQNEYMTTPLYKIEFVLLVATCSIMWLNHIFYYKAPTWGVALLGGLVICFLIGAFLVERVHVKYVKAKAIEEKAEIQ
;
A
#
# COMPACT_ATOMS: atom_id res chain seq x y z
N MET A 1 8.68 5.84 -7.68
CA MET A 1 8.11 4.58 -7.19
C MET A 1 7.46 4.88 -5.88
N GLN A 2 6.20 4.50 -5.76
CA GLN A 2 5.39 4.69 -4.59
C GLN A 2 5.72 3.56 -3.61
N ILE A 3 6.50 3.86 -2.58
CA ILE A 3 6.62 2.99 -1.41
C ILE A 3 5.83 3.73 -0.33
N PHE A 4 4.49 3.69 -0.40
CA PHE A 4 3.70 4.24 0.70
C PHE A 4 3.49 3.16 1.74
N PRO A 5 3.81 3.43 3.02
CA PRO A 5 3.69 2.45 4.09
C PRO A 5 2.26 1.91 4.25
N GLY A 6 1.24 2.66 3.80
CA GLY A 6 -0.17 2.30 3.91
C GLY A 6 -0.50 0.92 3.37
N HIS A 7 -0.11 0.59 2.13
CA HIS A 7 -0.45 -0.69 1.50
C HIS A 7 0.18 -1.90 2.21
N TYR A 8 1.42 -1.76 2.69
CA TYR A 8 2.08 -2.78 3.53
C TYR A 8 1.33 -2.99 4.86
N CYS A 9 0.91 -1.88 5.48
CA CYS A 9 0.23 -1.88 6.76
C CYS A 9 -1.14 -2.55 6.67
N ILE A 10 -1.87 -2.37 5.56
CA ILE A 10 -3.19 -3.00 5.34
C ILE A 10 -3.11 -4.51 5.48
N GLY A 11 -2.11 -5.15 4.86
CA GLY A 11 -1.92 -6.61 4.96
C GLY A 11 -1.80 -7.08 6.40
N TYR A 12 -0.92 -6.44 7.17
CA TYR A 12 -0.71 -6.74 8.58
C TYR A 12 -1.96 -6.49 9.42
N LEU A 13 -2.59 -5.32 9.28
CA LEU A 13 -3.74 -4.90 10.08
C LEU A 13 -4.93 -5.82 9.88
N ILE A 14 -5.30 -6.09 8.63
CA ILE A 14 -6.48 -6.91 8.30
C ILE A 14 -6.33 -8.32 8.85
N TYR A 15 -5.17 -8.96 8.68
CA TYR A 15 -4.95 -10.31 9.22
C TYR A 15 -5.05 -10.32 10.76
N ASN A 16 -4.49 -9.31 11.43
CA ASN A 16 -4.59 -9.20 12.89
C ASN A 16 -6.02 -8.93 13.37
N VAL A 17 -6.80 -8.13 12.64
CA VAL A 17 -8.22 -7.92 12.92
C VAL A 17 -8.99 -9.23 12.82
N TYR A 18 -8.76 -10.04 11.79
CA TYR A 18 -9.38 -11.36 11.69
C TYR A 18 -8.97 -12.30 12.83
N CYS A 19 -7.69 -12.34 13.18
CA CYS A 19 -7.20 -13.11 14.32
C CYS A 19 -7.91 -12.71 15.62
N TRP A 20 -8.02 -11.40 15.87
CA TRP A 20 -8.72 -10.86 17.04
C TRP A 20 -10.20 -11.23 17.07
N ILE A 21 -10.93 -11.03 15.96
CA ILE A 21 -12.36 -11.38 15.84
C ILE A 21 -12.58 -12.88 16.11
N LEU A 22 -11.69 -13.73 15.62
CA LEU A 22 -11.79 -15.18 15.76
C LEU A 22 -11.19 -15.72 17.07
N GLY A 23 -10.62 -14.86 17.92
CA GLY A 23 -9.95 -15.27 19.16
C GLY A 23 -8.74 -16.18 18.93
N THR A 24 -8.06 -16.04 17.80
CA THR A 24 -6.88 -16.85 17.42
C THR A 24 -5.61 -16.00 17.46
N ALA A 25 -4.49 -16.63 17.79
CA ALA A 25 -3.20 -15.95 17.78
C ALA A 25 -2.73 -15.70 16.33
N PRO A 26 -2.17 -14.51 16.02
CA PRO A 26 -1.60 -14.25 14.70
C PRO A 26 -0.37 -15.12 14.47
N THR A 27 -0.36 -15.82 13.34
CA THR A 27 0.79 -16.66 12.92
C THR A 27 1.71 -15.88 11.99
N LEU A 28 3.02 -16.16 12.04
CA LEU A 28 4.00 -15.55 11.13
C LEU A 28 3.65 -15.82 9.67
N LEU A 29 3.22 -17.05 9.35
CA LEU A 29 2.80 -17.43 8.01
C LEU A 29 1.64 -16.55 7.52
N GLY A 30 0.60 -16.37 8.34
CA GLY A 30 -0.55 -15.55 7.97
C GLY A 30 -0.21 -14.08 7.78
N ILE A 31 0.66 -13.53 8.63
CA ILE A 31 1.19 -12.17 8.48
C ILE A 31 1.94 -12.02 7.14
N VAL A 32 2.87 -12.94 6.85
CA VAL A 32 3.68 -12.88 5.63
C VAL A 32 2.80 -13.00 4.39
N LEU A 33 1.86 -13.96 4.37
CA LEU A 33 0.92 -14.12 3.27
C LEU A 33 0.08 -12.85 3.07
N ALA A 34 -0.50 -12.30 4.14
CA ALA A 34 -1.33 -11.11 4.04
C ALA A 34 -0.54 -9.89 3.52
N ILE A 35 0.71 -9.69 3.95
CA ILE A 35 1.56 -8.60 3.43
C ILE A 35 1.91 -8.82 1.95
N ILE A 36 2.35 -10.03 1.57
CA ILE A 36 2.70 -10.33 0.17
C ILE A 36 1.51 -10.08 -0.75
N PHE A 37 0.33 -10.57 -0.39
CA PHE A 37 -0.87 -10.40 -1.20
C PHE A 37 -1.44 -8.98 -1.16
N ALA A 38 -1.24 -8.23 -0.07
CA ALA A 38 -1.54 -6.79 -0.07
C ALA A 38 -0.67 -6.03 -1.07
N LEU A 39 0.57 -6.45 -1.31
CA LEU A 39 1.48 -5.82 -2.29
C LEU A 39 1.35 -6.36 -3.71
N LEU A 40 0.56 -7.42 -3.90
CA LEU A 40 0.44 -8.08 -5.19
C LEU A 40 -0.14 -7.18 -6.29
N PRO A 41 -1.15 -6.31 -6.03
CA PRO A 41 -1.57 -5.32 -7.03
C PRO A 41 -0.42 -4.44 -7.50
N ASP A 42 0.48 -4.06 -6.60
CA ASP A 42 1.60 -3.14 -6.86
C ASP A 42 2.88 -3.82 -7.39
N ILE A 43 2.84 -5.11 -7.73
CA ILE A 43 4.05 -5.85 -8.13
C ILE A 43 4.71 -5.28 -9.40
N ASP A 44 3.96 -4.59 -10.23
CA ASP A 44 4.44 -3.85 -11.40
C ASP A 44 5.31 -2.64 -11.05
N ALA A 45 5.20 -2.09 -9.84
CA ALA A 45 6.16 -1.10 -9.34
C ALA A 45 7.59 -1.69 -9.26
N LEU A 46 7.73 -2.99 -8.97
CA LEU A 46 9.03 -3.67 -8.99
C LEU A 46 9.63 -3.70 -10.40
N LEU A 47 8.81 -3.87 -11.43
CA LEU A 47 9.27 -3.82 -12.83
C LEU A 47 9.89 -2.46 -13.16
N LEU A 48 9.36 -1.36 -12.61
CA LEU A 48 9.96 -0.03 -12.76
C LEU A 48 11.33 0.06 -12.10
N VAL A 49 11.51 -0.50 -10.91
CA VAL A 49 12.82 -0.53 -10.22
C VAL A 49 13.83 -1.26 -11.08
N ILE A 50 13.48 -2.47 -11.54
CA ILE A 50 14.35 -3.30 -12.35
C ILE A 50 14.76 -2.57 -13.62
N ARG A 51 13.81 -1.91 -14.31
CA ARG A 51 14.11 -1.10 -15.51
C ARG A 51 15.05 0.06 -15.21
N ARG A 52 14.86 0.75 -14.08
CA ARG A 52 15.73 1.85 -13.65
C ARG A 52 17.14 1.38 -13.31
N ILE A 53 17.29 0.26 -12.59
CA ILE A 53 18.60 -0.35 -12.29
C ILE A 53 19.35 -0.70 -13.57
N ARG A 54 18.62 -1.16 -14.60
CA ARG A 54 19.18 -1.47 -15.93
C ARG A 54 19.52 -0.23 -16.77
N GLY A 55 19.43 0.97 -16.22
CA GLY A 55 19.81 2.21 -16.91
C GLY A 55 18.84 2.62 -18.03
N VAL A 56 17.64 2.02 -18.10
CA VAL A 56 16.63 2.40 -19.09
C VAL A 56 16.10 3.79 -18.74
N LYS A 57 16.58 4.81 -19.47
CA LYS A 57 16.16 6.20 -19.27
C LYS A 57 14.68 6.35 -19.61
N SER A 58 13.86 6.58 -18.58
CA SER A 58 12.40 6.79 -18.64
C SER A 58 11.98 7.89 -19.62
N ARG A 59 12.87 8.84 -19.94
CA ARG A 59 12.59 9.98 -20.82
C ARG A 59 12.29 9.61 -22.27
N LYS A 60 12.82 8.50 -22.79
CA LYS A 60 12.69 8.18 -24.23
C LYS A 60 11.34 7.56 -24.62
N PHE A 61 10.48 7.28 -23.64
CA PHE A 61 9.23 6.57 -23.89
C PHE A 61 7.95 7.32 -23.52
N GLY A 62 7.99 8.50 -22.90
CA GLY A 62 6.74 9.23 -22.58
C GLY A 62 5.69 8.44 -21.78
N ILE A 63 6.05 7.25 -21.27
CA ILE A 63 5.19 6.42 -20.45
C ILE A 63 5.25 7.04 -19.06
N GLU A 64 4.39 8.03 -18.83
CA GLU A 64 3.76 8.19 -17.54
C GLU A 64 3.33 6.79 -17.12
N PHE A 65 3.97 6.22 -16.11
CA PHE A 65 3.64 4.87 -15.67
C PHE A 65 2.23 4.90 -15.08
N LYS A 66 1.27 4.48 -15.89
CA LYS A 66 -0.13 4.33 -15.51
C LYS A 66 -0.30 2.97 -14.84
N HIS A 67 0.10 2.92 -13.57
CA HIS A 67 0.01 1.75 -12.70
C HIS A 67 -1.38 1.07 -12.78
N HIS A 68 -2.45 1.86 -12.77
CA HIS A 68 -3.83 1.36 -12.78
C HIS A 68 -4.31 0.89 -14.16
N GLU A 69 -3.50 1.02 -15.22
CA GLU A 69 -3.77 0.41 -16.52
C GLU A 69 -3.38 -1.06 -16.57
N LEU A 70 -2.58 -1.53 -15.61
CA LEU A 70 -2.08 -2.89 -15.61
C LEU A 70 -3.10 -3.88 -15.03
N PRO A 71 -3.12 -5.14 -15.53
CA PRO A 71 -4.11 -6.13 -15.09
C PRO A 71 -4.11 -6.41 -13.58
N THR A 72 -3.00 -6.16 -12.89
CA THR A 72 -2.89 -6.29 -11.43
C THR A 72 -3.85 -5.36 -10.69
N HIS A 73 -4.37 -4.31 -11.33
CA HIS A 73 -5.36 -3.41 -10.75
C HIS A 73 -6.80 -3.70 -11.20
N PHE A 74 -7.05 -4.84 -11.86
CA PHE A 74 -8.40 -5.22 -12.29
C PHE A 74 -8.95 -6.28 -11.31
N PRO A 75 -10.03 -6.01 -10.56
CA PRO A 75 -10.51 -6.95 -9.54
C PRO A 75 -10.77 -8.37 -10.07
N ILE A 76 -11.21 -8.50 -11.32
CA ILE A 76 -11.48 -9.80 -11.95
C ILE A 76 -10.25 -10.70 -12.05
N VAL A 77 -9.03 -10.14 -12.12
CA VAL A 77 -7.77 -10.91 -12.15
C VAL A 77 -7.60 -11.75 -10.89
N TYR A 78 -8.22 -11.33 -9.78
CA TYR A 78 -8.19 -12.03 -8.50
C TYR A 78 -9.34 -13.02 -8.31
N SER A 79 -10.16 -13.26 -9.33
CA SER A 79 -11.24 -14.27 -9.26
C SER A 79 -10.78 -15.69 -8.92
N PRO A 80 -9.57 -16.18 -9.32
CA PRO A 80 -9.10 -17.48 -8.85
C PRO A 80 -8.92 -17.55 -7.33
N LEU A 81 -8.53 -16.45 -6.68
CA LEU A 81 -8.41 -16.38 -5.22
C LEU A 81 -9.78 -16.35 -4.55
N ILE A 82 -10.78 -15.75 -5.18
CA ILE A 82 -12.18 -15.83 -4.70
C ILE A 82 -12.67 -17.27 -4.75
N ILE A 83 -12.43 -17.98 -5.87
CA ILE A 83 -12.77 -19.40 -5.98
C ILE A 83 -12.06 -20.21 -4.90
N LEU A 84 -10.78 -19.92 -4.63
CA LEU A 84 -10.03 -20.55 -3.55
C LEU A 84 -10.66 -20.32 -2.17
N VAL A 85 -11.16 -19.11 -1.87
CA VAL A 85 -11.90 -18.82 -0.63
C VAL A 85 -13.19 -19.63 -0.54
N ILE A 86 -13.93 -19.75 -1.64
CA ILE A 86 -15.19 -20.52 -1.67
C ILE A 86 -14.91 -22.01 -1.42
N LEU A 87 -13.87 -22.56 -2.04
CA LEU A 87 -13.52 -23.99 -1.93
C LEU A 87 -12.82 -24.32 -0.61
N LEU A 88 -12.06 -23.39 -0.05
CA LEU A 88 -11.26 -23.59 1.16
C LEU A 88 -11.38 -22.37 2.09
N PRO A 89 -12.55 -22.16 2.72
CA PRO A 89 -12.76 -21.01 3.59
C PRO A 89 -11.97 -21.16 4.88
N ASN A 90 -10.92 -20.36 5.03
CA ASN A 90 -10.15 -20.26 6.27
C ASN A 90 -9.61 -18.84 6.44
N ILE A 91 -9.03 -18.58 7.62
CA ILE A 91 -8.53 -17.23 7.96
C ILE A 91 -7.50 -16.72 6.95
N TYR A 92 -6.63 -17.58 6.40
CA TYR A 92 -5.60 -17.18 5.45
C TYR A 92 -6.20 -16.80 4.10
N THR A 93 -7.06 -17.65 3.53
CA THR A 93 -7.67 -17.40 2.22
C THR A 93 -8.57 -16.16 2.25
N ILE A 94 -9.39 -16.03 3.30
CA ILE A 94 -10.25 -14.87 3.52
C ILE A 94 -9.42 -13.59 3.68
N SER A 95 -8.35 -13.64 4.48
CA SER A 95 -7.46 -12.48 4.67
C SER A 95 -6.81 -12.06 3.36
N ILE A 96 -6.29 -13.01 2.57
CA ILE A 96 -5.64 -12.75 1.27
C ILE A 96 -6.59 -12.02 0.31
N VAL A 97 -7.81 -12.51 0.13
CA VAL A 97 -8.78 -11.84 -0.76
C VAL A 97 -9.15 -10.47 -0.19
N THR A 98 -9.38 -10.38 1.13
CA THR A 98 -9.74 -9.11 1.77
C THR A 98 -8.67 -8.06 1.56
N VAL A 99 -7.39 -8.36 1.79
CA VAL A 99 -6.31 -7.36 1.69
C VAL A 99 -6.13 -6.85 0.27
N ILE A 100 -6.29 -7.71 -0.74
CA ILE A 100 -6.24 -7.31 -2.15
C ILE A 100 -7.40 -6.36 -2.46
N TYR A 101 -8.62 -6.71 -2.06
CA TYR A 101 -9.78 -5.89 -2.36
C TYR A 101 -9.77 -4.58 -1.57
N VAL A 102 -9.24 -4.57 -0.34
CA VAL A 102 -9.01 -3.34 0.43
C VAL A 102 -7.94 -2.48 -0.23
N HIS A 103 -6.85 -3.05 -0.76
CA HIS A 103 -5.86 -2.32 -1.57
C HIS A 103 -6.52 -1.62 -2.75
N LEU A 104 -7.23 -2.38 -3.60
CA LEU A 104 -7.93 -1.82 -4.77
C LEU A 104 -9.00 -0.78 -4.36
N PHE A 105 -9.66 -1.01 -3.23
CA PHE A 105 -10.60 -0.04 -2.68
C PHE A 105 -9.91 1.26 -2.30
N VAL A 106 -8.80 1.20 -1.57
CA VAL A 106 -7.99 2.39 -1.22
C VAL A 106 -7.49 3.10 -2.47
N ASP A 107 -7.05 2.35 -3.48
CA ASP A 107 -6.62 2.90 -4.76
C ASP A 107 -7.77 3.52 -5.57
N SER A 108 -9.01 3.38 -5.14
CA SER A 108 -10.14 4.13 -5.69
C SER A 108 -10.31 5.52 -5.07
N PHE A 109 -9.58 5.87 -4.00
CA PHE A 109 -9.70 7.17 -3.32
C PHE A 109 -8.42 8.00 -3.49
N CYS A 110 -8.57 9.28 -3.81
CA CYS A 110 -7.47 10.26 -3.89
C CYS A 110 -6.34 9.91 -4.89
N THR A 111 -6.38 8.79 -5.60
CA THR A 111 -5.40 8.40 -6.63
C THR A 111 -5.77 8.98 -8.01
N SER A 112 -4.85 8.92 -8.98
CA SER A 112 -5.04 9.58 -10.28
C SER A 112 -6.29 9.12 -11.02
N ASP A 113 -6.30 7.88 -11.50
CA ASP A 113 -7.37 7.38 -12.35
C ASP A 113 -8.48 6.67 -11.55
N GLY A 114 -8.14 6.07 -10.42
CA GLY A 114 -9.00 5.11 -9.71
C GLY A 114 -8.88 3.69 -10.28
N ILE A 115 -9.87 2.82 -10.04
CA ILE A 115 -9.81 1.39 -10.39
C ILE A 115 -10.91 1.00 -11.38
N LYS A 116 -10.60 0.06 -12.30
CA LYS A 116 -11.59 -0.50 -13.24
C LYS A 116 -12.36 -1.66 -12.62
N TRP A 117 -13.27 -1.34 -11.70
CA TRP A 117 -14.02 -2.36 -10.94
C TRP A 117 -14.80 -3.35 -11.80
N LEU A 118 -15.32 -2.88 -12.95
CA LEU A 118 -16.20 -3.67 -13.81
C LEU A 118 -15.51 -4.19 -15.07
N TYR A 119 -14.18 -4.20 -15.13
CA TYR A 119 -13.44 -4.80 -16.24
C TYR A 119 -13.69 -6.32 -16.30
N PRO A 120 -13.83 -6.95 -17.49
CA PRO A 120 -13.74 -6.40 -18.84
C PRO A 120 -15.04 -5.81 -19.41
N PHE A 121 -16.16 -5.92 -18.68
CA PHE A 121 -17.48 -5.50 -19.14
C PHE A 121 -17.59 -3.98 -19.31
N ASN A 122 -16.89 -3.22 -18.48
CA ASN A 122 -16.81 -1.77 -18.58
C ASN A 122 -15.37 -1.29 -18.29
N LYS A 123 -14.83 -0.47 -19.20
CA LYS A 123 -13.45 0.05 -19.13
C LYS A 123 -13.33 1.34 -18.31
N LYS A 124 -14.43 1.85 -17.76
CA LYS A 124 -14.47 3.07 -16.93
C LYS A 124 -13.65 2.89 -15.64
N TYR A 125 -12.87 3.90 -15.29
CA TYR A 125 -12.25 4.01 -13.97
C TYR A 125 -13.23 4.60 -12.96
N TYR A 126 -13.23 4.05 -11.76
CA TYR A 126 -13.98 4.56 -10.62
C TYR A 126 -12.97 5.10 -9.61
N GLY A 127 -12.94 6.43 -9.51
CA GLY A 127 -12.14 7.18 -8.55
C GLY A 127 -13.04 8.11 -7.74
N PHE A 128 -12.71 8.31 -6.48
CA PHE A 128 -13.43 9.13 -5.51
C PHE A 128 -12.45 10.12 -4.87
N LEU A 129 -12.91 11.34 -4.61
CA LEU A 129 -12.12 12.40 -3.95
C LEU A 129 -10.75 12.67 -4.64
N ASN A 130 -10.66 12.46 -5.95
CA ASN A 130 -9.42 12.58 -6.72
C ASN A 130 -9.27 13.90 -7.47
N ASP A 131 -10.07 14.93 -7.17
CA ASP A 131 -10.05 16.21 -7.91
C ASP A 131 -8.66 16.84 -8.02
N LYS A 132 -7.81 16.66 -7.00
CA LYS A 132 -6.44 17.19 -6.97
C LYS A 132 -5.43 16.35 -7.76
N THR A 133 -5.69 15.06 -7.90
CA THR A 133 -4.74 14.06 -8.42
C THR A 133 -5.12 13.52 -9.79
N LYS A 134 -6.36 13.73 -10.22
CA LYS A 134 -6.92 13.25 -11.49
C LYS A 134 -6.08 13.65 -12.70
N GLY A 135 -5.73 12.68 -13.52
CA GLY A 135 -4.96 12.87 -14.75
C GLY A 135 -3.51 13.31 -14.54
N LYS A 136 -3.03 13.33 -13.29
CA LYS A 136 -1.62 13.57 -12.96
C LYS A 136 -0.94 12.23 -12.76
N HIS A 137 0.32 12.13 -13.14
CA HIS A 137 1.13 10.94 -12.92
C HIS A 137 2.52 11.31 -12.37
N GLY A 138 3.30 10.30 -11.98
CA GLY A 138 4.69 10.51 -11.54
C GLY A 138 4.84 11.44 -10.34
N ILE A 139 5.80 12.37 -10.42
CA ILE A 139 6.12 13.27 -9.30
C ILE A 139 5.04 14.33 -9.08
N LEU A 140 4.36 14.76 -10.15
CA LEU A 140 3.29 15.73 -10.08
C LEU A 140 2.10 15.16 -9.32
N TRP A 141 1.73 13.91 -9.62
CA TRP A 141 0.72 13.20 -8.84
C TRP A 141 1.13 13.05 -7.38
N GLN A 142 2.36 12.60 -7.12
CA GLN A 142 2.85 12.38 -5.76
C GLN A 142 2.82 13.66 -4.93
N ASN A 143 3.21 14.80 -5.53
CA ASN A 143 3.14 16.11 -4.89
C ASN A 143 1.72 16.47 -4.44
N GLU A 144 0.72 16.19 -5.27
CA GLU A 144 -0.68 16.49 -4.98
C GLU A 144 -1.28 15.50 -3.99
N TYR A 145 -0.94 14.20 -4.13
CA TYR A 145 -1.39 13.12 -3.25
C TYR A 145 -0.99 13.38 -1.80
N MET A 146 0.23 13.85 -1.56
CA MET A 146 0.71 14.18 -0.20
C MET A 146 -0.09 15.30 0.49
N THR A 147 -0.91 16.04 -0.26
CA THR A 147 -1.81 17.06 0.31
C THR A 147 -3.20 16.52 0.65
N THR A 148 -3.49 15.26 0.32
CA THR A 148 -4.80 14.64 0.51
C THR A 148 -4.96 14.11 1.95
N PRO A 149 -6.19 13.98 2.45
CA PRO A 149 -6.45 13.33 3.74
C PRO A 149 -5.97 11.87 3.78
N LEU A 150 -6.06 11.15 2.65
CA LEU A 150 -5.70 9.74 2.58
C LEU A 150 -4.22 9.52 2.91
N TYR A 151 -3.34 10.37 2.39
CA TYR A 151 -1.92 10.34 2.74
C TYR A 151 -1.68 10.43 4.26
N LYS A 152 -2.42 11.28 4.98
CA LYS A 152 -2.32 11.38 6.44
C LYS A 152 -2.85 10.13 7.14
N ILE A 153 -3.94 9.55 6.62
CA ILE A 153 -4.52 8.31 7.16
C ILE A 153 -3.50 7.17 7.05
N GLU A 154 -2.75 7.06 5.95
CA GLU A 154 -1.70 6.05 5.81
C GLU A 154 -0.63 6.13 6.91
N PHE A 155 -0.24 7.34 7.35
CA PHE A 155 0.66 7.50 8.49
C PHE A 155 0.04 7.05 9.81
N VAL A 156 -1.25 7.32 10.02
CA VAL A 156 -1.98 6.82 11.20
C VAL A 156 -2.02 5.29 11.17
N LEU A 157 -2.25 4.68 10.01
CA LEU A 157 -2.22 3.22 9.84
C LEU A 157 -0.84 2.63 10.11
N LEU A 158 0.24 3.32 9.74
CA LEU A 158 1.61 2.92 10.08
C LEU A 158 1.83 2.89 11.60
N VAL A 159 1.44 3.96 12.31
CA VAL A 159 1.52 4.02 13.77
C VAL A 159 0.70 2.88 14.40
N ALA A 160 -0.55 2.71 13.97
CA ALA A 160 -1.43 1.65 14.45
C ALA A 160 -0.84 0.25 14.23
N THR A 161 -0.24 0.01 13.06
CA THR A 161 0.44 -1.25 12.72
C THR A 161 1.58 -1.54 13.68
N CYS A 162 2.45 -0.55 13.92
CA CYS A 162 3.54 -0.70 14.86
C CYS A 162 3.05 -0.94 16.30
N SER A 163 1.98 -0.25 16.72
CA SER A 163 1.37 -0.48 18.04
C SER A 163 0.79 -1.88 18.17
N ILE A 164 0.04 -2.37 17.19
CA ILE A 164 -0.52 -3.73 17.22
C ILE A 164 0.60 -4.77 17.22
N MET A 165 1.65 -4.56 16.42
CA MET A 165 2.84 -5.43 16.44
C MET A 165 3.47 -5.53 17.82
N TRP A 166 3.57 -4.41 18.53
CA TRP A 166 4.06 -4.38 19.90
C TRP A 166 3.12 -5.11 20.86
N LEU A 167 1.81 -4.84 20.80
CA LEU A 167 0.80 -5.50 21.65
C LEU A 167 0.73 -7.01 21.43
N ASN A 168 0.91 -7.49 20.19
CA ASN A 168 0.93 -8.92 19.88
C ASN A 168 2.05 -9.67 20.63
N HIS A 169 3.20 -9.01 20.83
CA HIS A 169 4.30 -9.60 21.59
C HIS A 169 3.98 -9.73 23.08
N ILE A 170 3.13 -8.84 23.61
CA ILE A 170 2.67 -8.89 25.00
C ILE A 170 1.63 -10.01 25.16
N PHE A 171 0.57 -9.99 24.34
CA PHE A 171 -0.61 -10.82 24.57
C PHE A 171 -0.50 -12.24 23.98
N TYR A 172 0.05 -12.38 22.77
CA TYR A 172 0.06 -13.65 22.06
C TYR A 172 1.40 -14.37 22.16
N TYR A 173 2.50 -13.66 21.92
CA TYR A 173 3.83 -14.29 21.95
C TYR A 173 4.42 -14.38 23.36
N LYS A 174 3.81 -13.73 24.35
CA LYS A 174 4.23 -13.73 25.77
C LYS A 174 5.73 -13.48 25.92
N ALA A 175 6.25 -12.53 25.15
CA ALA A 175 7.66 -12.20 25.16
C ALA A 175 8.08 -11.73 26.58
N PRO A 176 9.33 -12.00 27.01
CA PRO A 176 9.81 -11.50 28.29
C PRO A 176 9.77 -9.97 28.31
N THR A 177 9.63 -9.38 29.51
CA THR A 177 9.46 -7.92 29.70
C THR A 177 10.56 -7.10 29.02
N TRP A 178 11.82 -7.55 29.09
CA TRP A 178 12.93 -6.91 28.39
C TRP A 178 12.78 -6.93 26.87
N GLY A 179 12.22 -8.01 26.31
CA GLY A 179 11.97 -8.15 24.87
C GLY A 179 10.84 -7.23 24.40
N VAL A 180 9.77 -7.12 25.19
CA VAL A 180 8.69 -6.15 24.98
C VAL A 180 9.23 -4.72 25.03
N ALA A 181 10.06 -4.39 26.01
CA ALA A 181 10.65 -3.05 26.15
C ALA A 181 11.58 -2.71 24.98
N LEU A 182 12.43 -3.66 24.57
CA LEU A 182 13.32 -3.50 23.42
C LEU A 182 12.51 -3.26 22.13
N LEU A 183 11.49 -4.08 21.87
CA LEU A 183 10.62 -3.92 20.70
C LEU A 183 9.88 -2.57 20.71
N GLY A 184 9.38 -2.15 21.87
CA GLY A 184 8.75 -0.84 22.04
C GLY A 184 9.72 0.31 21.71
N GLY A 185 10.96 0.23 22.21
CA GLY A 185 12.03 1.17 21.88
C GLY A 185 12.34 1.21 20.38
N LEU A 186 12.45 0.03 19.74
CA LEU A 186 12.67 -0.08 18.29
C LEU A 186 11.52 0.52 17.48
N VAL A 187 10.26 0.28 17.89
CA VAL A 187 9.07 0.88 17.27
C VAL A 187 9.12 2.40 17.37
N ILE A 188 9.44 2.96 18.54
CA ILE A 188 9.55 4.41 18.73
C ILE A 188 10.65 4.98 17.82
N CYS A 189 11.84 4.39 17.81
CA CYS A 189 12.94 4.80 16.95
C CYS A 189 12.56 4.74 15.46
N PHE A 190 11.89 3.67 15.04
CA PHE A 190 11.39 3.52 13.67
C PHE A 190 10.39 4.62 13.30
N LEU A 191 9.42 4.92 14.18
CA LEU A 191 8.45 5.98 13.93
C LEU A 191 9.11 7.36 13.84
N ILE A 192 10.06 7.67 14.73
CA ILE A 192 10.84 8.92 14.65
C ILE A 192 11.57 9.00 13.31
N GLY A 193 12.26 7.92 12.92
CA GLY A 193 12.94 7.83 11.62
C GLY A 193 11.98 8.02 10.44
N ALA A 194 10.83 7.36 10.46
CA ALA A 194 9.80 7.47 9.43
C ALA A 194 9.28 8.92 9.28
N PHE A 195 9.03 9.63 10.39
CA PHE A 195 8.63 11.04 10.35
C PHE A 195 9.74 11.97 9.83
N LEU A 196 11.00 11.71 10.16
CA LEU A 196 12.11 12.50 9.63
C LEU A 196 12.29 12.28 8.12
N VAL A 197 12.24 11.02 7.67
CA VAL A 197 12.33 10.65 6.26
C VAL A 197 11.16 11.23 5.47
N GLU A 198 9.94 11.18 6.01
CA GLU A 198 8.75 11.80 5.41
C GLU A 198 8.99 13.28 5.12
N ARG A 199 9.47 14.06 6.09
CA ARG A 199 9.69 15.50 5.91
C ARG A 199 10.72 15.81 4.83
N VAL A 200 11.77 15.01 4.75
CA VAL A 200 12.80 15.13 3.70
C VAL A 200 12.20 14.79 2.34
N HIS A 201 11.44 13.69 2.28
CA HIS A 201 10.79 13.22 1.06
C HIS A 201 9.77 14.22 0.52
N VAL A 202 8.92 14.80 1.36
CA VAL A 202 7.95 15.85 0.96
C VAL A 202 8.66 17.05 0.34
N LYS A 203 9.76 17.52 0.94
CA LYS A 203 10.55 18.63 0.40
C LYS A 203 11.14 18.28 -0.97
N TYR A 204 11.70 17.08 -1.10
CA TYR A 204 12.26 16.58 -2.35
C TYR A 204 11.22 16.52 -3.47
N VAL A 205 10.07 15.88 -3.20
CA VAL A 205 8.98 15.74 -4.19
C VAL A 205 8.45 17.11 -4.61
N LYS A 206 8.28 18.04 -3.66
CA LYS A 206 7.83 19.41 -3.97
C LYS A 206 8.82 20.15 -4.88
N ALA A 207 10.13 20.07 -4.59
CA ALA A 207 11.15 20.68 -5.43
C ALA A 207 11.15 20.09 -6.85
N LYS A 208 11.08 18.76 -6.97
CA LYS A 208 11.01 18.08 -8.28
C LYS A 208 9.74 18.37 -9.05
N ALA A 209 8.60 18.51 -8.39
CA ALA A 209 7.36 18.90 -9.04
C ALA A 209 7.41 20.33 -9.61
N ILE A 210 8.16 21.25 -8.98
CA ILE A 210 8.38 22.61 -9.51
C ILE A 210 9.25 22.54 -10.77
N GLU A 211 10.35 21.79 -10.73
CA GLU A 211 11.23 21.57 -11.88
C GLU A 211 10.44 20.99 -13.08
N GLU A 212 9.66 19.93 -12.86
CA GLU A 212 8.89 19.27 -13.92
C GLU A 212 7.78 20.16 -14.51
N LYS A 213 7.14 21.01 -13.69
CA LYS A 213 6.16 22.00 -14.19
C LYS A 213 6.81 23.06 -15.08
N ALA A 214 8.04 23.47 -14.77
CA ALA A 214 8.76 24.46 -15.57
C ALA A 214 9.23 23.90 -16.93
N GLU A 215 9.43 22.58 -17.04
CA GLU A 215 9.79 21.93 -18.32
C GLU A 215 8.60 21.78 -19.28
N ILE A 216 7.35 21.87 -18.77
CA ILE A 216 6.12 21.67 -19.57
C ILE A 216 5.56 23.00 -20.13
N GLN A 217 5.96 24.14 -19.58
CA GLN A 217 5.54 25.49 -19.99
C GLN A 217 6.44 26.07 -21.07
#